data_AF-A0A7Z8NR78-F1
#
_entry.id   AF-A0A7Z8NR78-F1
#
_cell.length_a   1.000
_cell.length_b   1.000
_cell.length_c   1.000
_cell.angle_alpha   90.00
_cell.angle_beta   90.00
_cell.angle_gamma   90.00
#
_symmetry.space_group_name_H-M   'P 1'
#
loop_
_entity.id
_entity.type
_entity.pdbx_description
1 polymer ?
#
loop_
_entity_poly.entity_id
_entity_poly.type
_entity_poly.pdbx_seq_one_letter_code
_entity_poly.pdbx_strand_id
1 'polypeptide(L)'
;MANRPKDIGTRAETAVVRAARTRGFPGADRLTLTGAHDRGDIGLAPGVIVEVKGGAAAKDASDGMIASWLAETERERLHAGAAVAFLVTQRAGVGPANANRWWAWWRLGSLPDLAVAPLHDQLVIRMQLADALQLLRGAGYGDPLDAGEASGSPNVPGGVRVQEVA
;
A
#
# COMPACT_ATOMS: atom_id res chain seq x y z
N MET A 1 19.64 -21.86 9.85
CA MET A 1 19.32 -22.05 8.42
C MET A 1 18.73 -20.74 7.91
N ALA A 2 19.42 -20.02 7.02
CA ALA A 2 18.88 -18.78 6.44
C ALA A 2 17.74 -19.15 5.47
N ASN A 3 16.56 -18.53 5.60
CA ASN A 3 15.46 -18.77 4.66
C ASN A 3 15.90 -18.38 3.24
N ARG A 4 15.52 -19.17 2.25
CA ARG A 4 15.80 -18.84 0.84
C ARG A 4 15.05 -17.56 0.46
N PRO A 5 15.63 -16.68 -0.39
CA PRO A 5 14.98 -15.43 -0.80
C PRO A 5 13.54 -15.62 -1.30
N LYS A 6 13.28 -16.68 -2.07
CA LYS A 6 11.95 -17.04 -2.57
C LYS A 6 10.93 -17.30 -1.45
N ASP A 7 11.34 -17.98 -0.38
CA ASP A 7 10.47 -18.29 0.75
C ASP A 7 10.13 -17.02 1.56
N ILE A 8 11.06 -16.04 1.59
CA ILE A 8 10.83 -14.72 2.22
C ILE A 8 9.79 -13.92 1.44
N GLY A 9 9.94 -13.84 0.11
CA GLY A 9 8.98 -13.14 -0.77
C GLY A 9 7.58 -13.72 -0.64
N THR A 10 7.45 -15.04 -0.86
CA THR A 10 6.15 -15.74 -0.78
C THR A 10 5.46 -15.52 0.57
N ARG A 11 6.21 -15.53 1.68
CA ARG A 11 5.64 -15.27 3.00
C ARG A 11 5.19 -13.82 3.17
N ALA A 12 5.92 -12.86 2.62
CA ALA A 12 5.56 -11.44 2.68
C ALA A 12 4.30 -11.16 1.86
N GLU A 13 4.25 -11.65 0.62
CA GLU A 13 3.08 -11.56 -0.26
C GLU A 13 1.84 -12.18 0.42
N THR A 14 1.98 -13.40 0.97
CA THR A 14 0.90 -14.08 1.69
C THR A 14 0.38 -13.27 2.87
N ALA A 15 1.27 -12.58 3.60
CA ALA A 15 0.89 -11.77 4.74
C ALA A 15 0.08 -10.54 4.32
N VAL A 16 0.48 -9.88 3.23
CA VAL A 16 -0.23 -8.73 2.65
C VAL A 16 -1.60 -9.16 2.13
N VAL A 17 -1.71 -10.27 1.39
CA VAL A 17 -3.01 -10.80 0.92
C VAL A 17 -3.95 -11.09 2.09
N ARG A 18 -3.48 -11.75 3.15
CA ARG A 18 -4.30 -12.02 4.35
C ARG A 18 -4.76 -10.74 5.04
N ALA A 19 -3.88 -9.75 5.13
CA ALA A 19 -4.22 -8.44 5.69
C ALA A 19 -5.26 -7.70 4.85
N ALA A 20 -5.17 -7.78 3.52
CA ALA A 20 -6.10 -7.16 2.58
C ALA A 20 -7.49 -7.83 2.59
N ARG A 21 -7.54 -9.17 2.52
CA ARG A 21 -8.81 -9.94 2.52
C ARG A 21 -9.65 -9.69 3.76
N THR A 22 -9.03 -9.46 4.90
CA THR A 22 -9.71 -9.14 6.16
C THR A 22 -10.13 -7.66 6.28
N ARG A 23 -9.88 -6.83 5.25
CA ARG A 23 -10.09 -5.38 5.25
C ARG A 23 -10.76 -4.91 3.95
N GLY A 24 -11.73 -5.68 3.46
CA GLY A 24 -12.57 -5.29 2.33
C GLY A 24 -11.99 -5.58 0.94
N PHE A 25 -10.95 -6.41 0.83
CA PHE A 25 -10.44 -6.88 -0.46
C PHE A 25 -10.52 -8.41 -0.56
N PRO A 26 -11.72 -9.01 -0.54
CA PRO A 26 -11.89 -10.46 -0.48
C PRO A 26 -11.25 -11.20 -1.67
N GLY A 27 -11.21 -10.55 -2.84
CA GLY A 27 -10.62 -11.07 -4.07
C GLY A 27 -9.11 -10.84 -4.20
N ALA A 28 -8.45 -10.21 -3.23
CA ALA A 28 -7.01 -9.98 -3.29
C ALA A 28 -6.26 -11.31 -3.44
N ASP A 29 -5.34 -11.41 -4.39
CA ASP A 29 -4.56 -12.63 -4.59
C ASP A 29 -3.16 -12.35 -5.12
N ARG A 30 -2.26 -13.29 -4.88
CA ARG A 30 -0.89 -13.24 -5.41
C ARG A 30 -0.94 -13.44 -6.91
N LEU A 31 -0.24 -12.59 -7.65
CA LEU A 31 -0.08 -12.76 -9.08
C LEU A 31 1.04 -13.78 -9.32
N THR A 32 0.80 -14.73 -10.22
CA THR A 32 1.86 -15.59 -10.72
C THR A 32 2.64 -14.83 -11.78
N LEU A 33 3.97 -14.97 -11.79
CA LEU A 33 4.82 -14.46 -12.85
C LEU A 33 4.38 -15.03 -14.21
N THR A 34 3.70 -14.25 -15.03
CA THR A 34 3.27 -14.65 -16.38
C THR A 34 4.12 -13.95 -17.43
N GLY A 35 5.17 -14.62 -17.90
CA GLY A 35 5.95 -14.18 -19.06
C GLY A 35 6.91 -13.01 -18.81
N ALA A 36 7.30 -12.31 -19.88
CA ALA A 36 8.32 -11.26 -19.85
C ALA A 36 7.87 -9.92 -19.24
N HIS A 37 6.57 -9.78 -18.92
CA HIS A 37 5.99 -8.56 -18.38
C HIS A 37 5.43 -8.84 -16.99
N ASP A 38 6.21 -8.47 -15.98
CA ASP A 38 5.78 -8.53 -14.59
C ASP A 38 4.61 -7.57 -14.35
N ARG A 39 3.62 -8.03 -13.58
CA ARG A 39 2.36 -7.32 -13.31
C ARG A 39 2.24 -6.90 -11.84
N GLY A 40 3.36 -6.99 -11.10
CA GLY A 40 3.44 -6.82 -9.65
C GLY A 40 3.14 -8.11 -8.89
N ASP A 41 3.37 -8.08 -7.57
CA ASP A 41 3.23 -9.25 -6.70
C ASP A 41 1.78 -9.65 -6.39
N ILE A 42 0.87 -8.68 -6.25
CA ILE A 42 -0.51 -8.90 -5.79
C ILE A 42 -1.50 -8.11 -6.65
N GLY A 43 -2.56 -8.79 -7.10
CA GLY A 43 -3.75 -8.17 -7.63
C GLY A 43 -4.70 -7.90 -6.47
N LEU A 44 -4.83 -6.64 -6.08
CA LEU A 44 -5.59 -6.25 -4.88
C LEU A 44 -7.08 -6.12 -5.18
N ALA A 45 -7.40 -5.49 -6.31
CA ALA A 45 -8.73 -5.30 -6.88
C ALA A 45 -8.59 -5.09 -8.40
N PRO A 46 -9.67 -5.13 -9.20
CA PRO A 46 -9.61 -4.71 -10.60
C PRO A 46 -8.97 -3.33 -10.74
N GLY A 47 -7.89 -3.24 -11.53
CA GLY A 47 -7.16 -1.99 -11.74
C GLY A 47 -6.20 -1.58 -10.62
N VAL A 48 -6.01 -2.39 -9.57
CA VAL A 48 -5.09 -2.10 -8.46
C VAL A 48 -4.10 -3.24 -8.25
N ILE A 49 -2.80 -2.93 -8.34
CA ILE A 49 -1.72 -3.87 -8.07
C ILE A 49 -0.86 -3.41 -6.89
N VAL A 50 -0.15 -4.34 -6.26
CA VAL A 50 0.74 -4.06 -5.14
C VAL A 50 2.05 -4.80 -5.32
N GLU A 51 3.15 -4.09 -5.11
CA GLU A 51 4.49 -4.66 -5.04
C GLU A 51 4.90 -4.85 -3.57
N VAL A 52 5.54 -5.97 -3.21
CA VAL A 52 5.79 -6.34 -1.81
C VAL A 52 7.26 -6.68 -1.55
N LYS A 53 7.91 -5.89 -0.70
CA LYS A 53 9.24 -6.20 -0.17
C LYS A 53 9.17 -6.62 1.30
N GLY A 54 9.68 -7.81 1.61
CA GLY A 54 9.73 -8.37 2.96
C GLY A 54 11.15 -8.65 3.48
N GLY A 55 11.25 -9.07 4.75
CA GLY A 55 12.53 -9.50 5.31
C GLY A 55 13.45 -8.35 5.72
N ALA A 56 14.75 -8.65 5.89
CA ALA A 56 15.75 -7.69 6.38
C ALA A 56 15.88 -6.49 5.44
N ALA A 57 16.01 -6.73 4.13
CA ALA A 57 16.14 -5.67 3.13
C ALA A 57 15.02 -4.63 3.19
N ALA A 58 13.77 -5.07 3.43
CA ALA A 58 12.63 -4.15 3.57
C ALA A 58 12.63 -3.38 4.89
N LYS A 59 13.03 -4.03 5.99
CA LYS A 59 13.09 -3.41 7.33
C LYS A 59 14.20 -2.37 7.44
N ASP A 60 15.30 -2.59 6.73
CA ASP A 60 16.52 -1.78 6.77
C ASP A 60 16.70 -0.94 5.49
N ALA A 61 15.63 -0.79 4.70
CA ALA A 61 15.67 -0.12 3.40
C ALA A 61 16.12 1.35 3.54
N SER A 62 17.09 1.76 2.73
CA SER A 62 17.43 3.17 2.57
C SER A 62 16.44 3.89 1.66
N ASP A 63 16.42 5.23 1.70
CA ASP A 63 15.57 6.03 0.82
C ASP A 63 15.83 5.75 -0.67
N GLY A 64 17.08 5.46 -1.04
CA GLY A 64 17.46 5.08 -2.40
C GLY A 64 16.88 3.72 -2.82
N MET A 65 16.78 2.75 -1.90
CA MET A 65 16.13 1.47 -2.16
C MET A 65 14.61 1.64 -2.30
N ILE A 66 13.99 2.45 -1.45
CA ILE A 66 12.56 2.77 -1.57
C ILE A 66 12.27 3.45 -2.91
N ALA A 67 13.11 4.41 -3.33
CA ALA A 67 12.94 5.10 -4.60
C ALA A 67 13.07 4.15 -5.81
N SER A 68 14.02 3.20 -5.77
CA SER A 68 14.20 2.23 -6.86
C SER A 68 13.03 1.25 -6.95
N TRP A 69 12.50 0.78 -5.81
CA TRP A 69 11.32 -0.08 -5.76
C TRP A 69 10.06 0.67 -6.20
N LEU A 70 9.86 1.93 -5.81
CA LEU A 70 8.74 2.74 -6.30
C LEU A 70 8.81 2.96 -7.83
N ALA A 71 10.01 3.07 -8.41
CA ALA A 71 10.17 3.14 -9.86
C ALA A 71 9.86 1.80 -10.53
N GLU A 72 10.19 0.67 -9.89
CA GLU A 72 9.81 -0.67 -10.33
C GLU A 72 8.29 -0.87 -10.32
N THR A 73 7.64 -0.55 -9.20
CA THR A 73 6.19 -0.62 -9.04
C THR A 73 5.44 0.19 -10.11
N GLU A 74 5.95 1.38 -10.48
CA GLU A 74 5.33 2.19 -11.53
C GLU A 74 5.47 1.54 -12.92
N ARG A 75 6.61 0.91 -13.23
CA ARG A 75 6.76 0.16 -14.49
C ARG A 75 5.77 -1.00 -14.57
N GLU A 76 5.62 -1.75 -13.48
CA GLU A 76 4.66 -2.86 -13.39
C GLU A 76 3.23 -2.38 -13.52
N ARG A 77 2.88 -1.22 -12.93
CA ARG A 77 1.56 -0.60 -13.09
C ARG A 77 1.24 -0.36 -14.56
N LEU A 78 2.19 0.24 -15.29
CA LEU A 78 2.06 0.52 -16.71
C LEU A 78 1.93 -0.78 -17.52
N HIS A 79 2.75 -1.79 -17.24
CA HIS A 79 2.67 -3.10 -17.91
C HIS A 79 1.36 -3.83 -17.64
N ALA A 80 0.84 -3.73 -16.42
CA ALA A 80 -0.41 -4.34 -16.01
C ALA A 80 -1.65 -3.57 -16.49
N GLY A 81 -1.49 -2.35 -17.02
CA GLY A 81 -2.59 -1.45 -17.32
C GLY A 81 -3.41 -1.05 -16.08
N ALA A 82 -2.78 -1.07 -14.90
CA ALA A 82 -3.45 -0.80 -13.64
C ALA A 82 -3.64 0.72 -13.45
N ALA A 83 -4.78 1.11 -12.90
CA ALA A 83 -5.05 2.50 -12.53
C ALA A 83 -4.19 2.93 -11.34
N VAL A 84 -4.01 2.02 -10.38
CA VAL A 84 -3.31 2.29 -9.12
C VAL A 84 -2.25 1.22 -8.86
N ALA A 85 -1.08 1.64 -8.39
CA ALA A 85 -0.09 0.76 -7.80
C ALA A 85 0.61 1.42 -6.63
N PHE A 86 1.01 0.62 -5.64
CA PHE A 86 1.79 1.09 -4.51
C PHE A 86 2.70 -0.01 -3.98
N LEU A 87 3.77 0.41 -3.31
CA LEU A 87 4.77 -0.47 -2.72
C LEU A 87 4.42 -0.74 -1.26
N VAL A 88 4.50 -1.99 -0.82
CA VAL A 88 4.40 -2.38 0.58
C VAL A 88 5.73 -2.93 1.07
N THR A 89 6.25 -2.36 2.17
CA THR A 89 7.48 -2.84 2.80
C THR A 89 7.23 -3.31 4.23
N GLN A 90 7.78 -4.47 4.58
CA GLN A 90 7.75 -4.94 5.96
C GLN A 90 8.37 -3.92 6.93
N ARG A 91 7.58 -3.47 7.91
CA ARG A 91 8.03 -2.52 8.94
C ARG A 91 8.88 -3.21 10.00
N ALA A 92 10.00 -2.58 10.38
CA ALA A 92 10.83 -3.04 11.50
C ALA A 92 10.00 -3.20 12.79
N GLY A 93 10.19 -4.31 13.50
CA GLY A 93 9.41 -4.64 14.70
C GLY A 93 7.99 -5.15 14.44
N VAL A 94 7.54 -5.27 13.18
CA VAL A 94 6.19 -5.74 12.84
C VAL A 94 6.25 -7.06 12.05
N GLY A 95 5.84 -8.15 12.71
CA GLY A 95 5.79 -9.47 12.11
C GLY A 95 4.66 -9.66 11.08
N PRO A 96 4.73 -10.70 10.23
CA PRO A 96 3.74 -10.97 9.16
C PRO A 96 2.28 -11.09 9.63
N ALA A 97 2.03 -11.55 10.86
CA ALA A 97 0.67 -11.62 11.42
C ALA A 97 0.00 -10.23 11.55
N ASN A 98 0.80 -9.16 11.56
CA ASN A 98 0.35 -7.79 11.69
C ASN A 98 0.70 -6.97 10.43
N ALA A 99 0.69 -7.59 9.24
CA ALA A 99 1.07 -6.94 7.99
C ALA A 99 0.23 -5.70 7.64
N ASN A 100 -0.96 -5.55 8.22
CA ASN A 100 -1.75 -4.32 8.13
C ASN A 100 -1.05 -3.08 8.71
N ARG A 101 -0.03 -3.27 9.56
CA ARG A 101 0.79 -2.20 10.15
C ARG A 101 2.12 -1.99 9.41
N TRP A 102 2.32 -2.67 8.28
CA TRP A 102 3.46 -2.44 7.38
C TRP A 102 3.31 -1.11 6.66
N TRP A 103 4.41 -0.63 6.07
CA TRP A 103 4.39 0.64 5.34
C TRP A 103 3.84 0.43 3.93
N ALA A 104 2.89 1.27 3.54
CA ALA A 104 2.49 1.48 2.16
C ALA A 104 3.11 2.79 1.67
N TRP A 105 3.81 2.73 0.54
CA TRP A 105 4.53 3.84 -0.09
C TRP A 105 3.89 4.16 -1.43
N TRP A 106 3.61 5.44 -1.64
CA TRP A 106 2.89 5.94 -2.80
C TRP A 106 3.66 7.12 -3.40
N ARG A 107 3.53 7.31 -4.72
CA ARG A 107 3.72 8.64 -5.31
C ARG A 107 2.40 9.40 -5.20
N LEU A 108 2.46 10.69 -4.94
CA LEU A 108 1.27 11.53 -4.83
C LEU A 108 0.45 11.50 -6.11
N GLY A 109 1.10 11.45 -7.29
CA GLY A 109 0.41 11.31 -8.57
C GLY A 109 -0.44 10.04 -8.70
N SER A 110 -0.24 9.03 -7.85
CA SER A 110 -1.03 7.79 -7.82
C SER A 110 -2.24 7.86 -6.88
N LEU A 111 -2.43 8.95 -6.14
CA LEU A 111 -3.62 9.23 -5.33
C LEU A 111 -4.52 10.21 -6.09
N PRO A 112 -5.61 9.78 -6.73
CA PRO A 112 -6.52 10.71 -7.37
C PRO A 112 -7.16 11.65 -6.33
N ASP A 113 -7.22 12.94 -6.66
CA ASP A 113 -7.94 14.04 -6.00
C ASP A 113 -7.69 14.30 -4.50
N LEU A 114 -6.43 14.15 -4.02
CA LEU A 114 -6.02 14.69 -2.71
C LEU A 114 -5.28 16.05 -2.78
N ALA A 115 -5.09 16.60 -3.98
CA ALA A 115 -4.28 17.80 -4.19
C ALA A 115 -5.10 19.09 -3.96
N VAL A 116 -5.17 19.55 -2.71
CA VAL A 116 -5.70 20.87 -2.32
C VAL A 116 -4.70 22.03 -2.53
N ALA A 117 -3.51 21.75 -3.07
CA ALA A 117 -2.46 22.73 -3.37
C ALA A 117 -1.57 22.23 -4.53
N PRO A 118 -0.82 23.10 -5.23
CA PRO A 118 0.15 22.67 -6.23
C PRO A 118 1.26 21.85 -5.55
N LEU A 119 1.20 20.54 -5.74
CA LEU A 119 2.19 19.58 -5.27
C LEU A 119 2.78 18.86 -6.50
N HIS A 120 4.05 18.46 -6.43
CA HIS A 120 4.66 17.67 -7.50
C HIS A 120 4.27 16.19 -7.38
N ASP A 121 4.06 15.53 -8.51
CA ASP A 121 3.60 14.14 -8.61
C ASP A 121 4.57 13.11 -8.00
N GLN A 122 5.87 13.42 -7.98
CA GLN A 122 6.93 12.58 -7.40
C GLN A 122 6.97 12.61 -5.86
N LEU A 123 6.08 13.36 -5.21
CA LEU A 123 6.04 13.43 -3.75
C LEU A 123 5.74 12.04 -3.20
N VAL A 124 6.56 11.57 -2.26
CA VAL A 124 6.40 10.23 -1.67
C VAL A 124 5.56 10.33 -0.40
N ILE A 125 4.49 9.53 -0.35
CA ILE A 125 3.62 9.41 0.81
C ILE A 125 3.84 8.05 1.45
N ARG A 126 3.91 8.03 2.78
CA ARG A 126 3.97 6.79 3.57
C ARG A 126 2.86 6.76 4.61
N MET A 127 2.13 5.65 4.66
CA MET A 127 1.09 5.37 5.65
C MET A 127 1.11 3.88 6.05
N GLN A 128 0.29 3.47 7.01
CA GLN A 128 0.14 2.03 7.27
C GLN A 128 -0.68 1.38 6.15
N LEU A 129 -0.45 0.10 5.88
CA LEU A 129 -1.22 -0.65 4.89
C LEU A 129 -2.73 -0.57 5.19
N ALA A 130 -3.15 -0.63 6.45
CA ALA A 130 -4.55 -0.49 6.82
C ALA A 130 -5.17 0.84 6.32
N ASP A 131 -4.45 1.95 6.47
CA ASP A 131 -4.91 3.28 6.05
C ASP A 131 -5.00 3.38 4.52
N ALA A 132 -4.02 2.81 3.81
CA ALA A 132 -4.02 2.74 2.35
C ALA A 132 -5.21 1.92 1.81
N LEU A 133 -5.51 0.78 2.43
CA LEU A 133 -6.67 -0.05 2.09
C LEU A 133 -7.99 0.69 2.35
N GLN A 134 -8.08 1.46 3.44
CA GLN A 134 -9.26 2.27 3.73
C GLN A 134 -9.45 3.40 2.70
N LEU A 135 -8.37 4.08 2.30
CA LEU A 135 -8.40 5.11 1.26
C LEU A 135 -8.91 4.53 -0.07
N LEU A 136 -8.42 3.35 -0.44
CA LEU A 136 -8.87 2.64 -1.65
C LEU A 136 -10.37 2.27 -1.58
N ARG A 137 -10.87 1.78 -0.43
CA ARG A 137 -12.31 1.55 -0.22
C ARG A 137 -13.13 2.82 -0.38
N GLY A 138 -12.67 3.93 0.19
CA GLY A 138 -13.30 5.24 0.00
C GLY A 138 -13.34 5.70 -1.46
N ALA A 139 -12.34 5.34 -2.26
CA ALA A 139 -12.27 5.60 -3.68
C ALA A 139 -13.05 4.59 -4.56
N GLY A 140 -13.80 3.66 -3.94
CA GLY A 140 -14.63 2.68 -4.64
C GLY A 140 -13.92 1.38 -5.01
N TYR A 141 -12.70 1.15 -4.54
CA TYR A 141 -11.98 -0.10 -4.71
C TYR A 141 -12.21 -1.04 -3.51
N GLY A 142 -12.68 -2.26 -3.76
CA GLY A 142 -13.00 -3.22 -2.70
C GLY A 142 -14.41 -3.05 -2.15
N ASP A 143 -14.68 -3.65 -1.00
CA ASP A 143 -15.99 -3.60 -0.34
C ASP A 143 -16.27 -2.17 0.14
N PRO A 144 -17.51 -1.66 0.01
CA PRO A 144 -17.88 -0.31 0.46
C PRO A 144 -17.55 -0.08 1.94
N LEU A 145 -17.19 1.15 2.31
CA LEU A 145 -17.13 1.55 3.72
C LEU A 145 -18.55 1.60 4.29
N ASP A 146 -18.75 1.05 5.48
CA ASP A 146 -19.99 1.26 6.21
C ASP A 146 -20.12 2.74 6.59
N ALA A 147 -21.35 3.24 6.73
CA ALA A 147 -21.62 4.64 7.06
C ALA A 147 -20.89 5.14 8.32
N GLY A 148 -20.55 4.24 9.27
CA GLY A 148 -19.78 4.54 10.47
C GLY A 148 -18.25 4.53 10.30
N GLU A 149 -17.71 3.87 9.28
CA GLU A 149 -16.27 3.82 8.99
C GLU A 149 -15.79 5.06 8.22
N ALA A 150 -16.66 5.65 7.40
CA ALA A 150 -16.35 6.87 6.63
C ALA A 150 -16.12 8.12 7.52
N SER A 151 -16.65 8.12 8.75
CA SER A 151 -16.49 9.21 9.72
C SER A 151 -15.30 9.07 10.67
N GLY A 152 -14.57 7.96 10.59
CA GLY A 152 -13.46 7.64 11.50
C GLY A 152 -12.18 8.41 11.17
N SER A 153 -12.12 9.70 11.48
CA SER A 153 -10.84 10.43 11.56
C SER A 153 -9.88 9.68 12.51
N PRO A 154 -8.58 9.56 12.17
CA PRO A 154 -7.61 9.11 13.16
C PRO A 154 -7.65 10.11 14.32
N ASN A 155 -7.80 9.60 15.53
CA ASN A 155 -7.73 10.38 16.75
C ASN A 155 -6.36 11.09 16.81
N VAL A 156 -6.31 12.35 16.35
CA VAL A 156 -5.16 13.24 16.52
C VAL A 156 -5.24 13.74 17.96
N PRO A 157 -4.34 13.32 18.85
CA PRO A 157 -4.32 13.87 20.20
C PRO A 157 -3.84 15.31 20.11
N GLY A 158 -4.74 16.28 20.36
CA GLY A 158 -4.37 17.68 20.61
C GLY A 158 -4.71 18.71 19.54
N GLY A 159 -5.83 18.57 18.81
CA GLY A 159 -6.32 19.65 17.93
C GLY A 159 -6.96 20.80 18.72
N VAL A 160 -6.28 21.95 18.77
CA VAL A 160 -6.81 23.23 19.26
C VAL A 160 -8.08 23.60 18.49
N ARG A 161 -9.20 23.83 19.19
CA ARG A 161 -10.39 24.45 18.60
C ARG A 161 -10.08 25.93 18.34
N VAL A 162 -10.03 26.32 17.08
CA VAL A 162 -10.14 27.74 16.71
C VAL A 162 -11.62 28.10 16.91
N GLN A 163 -11.91 28.94 17.89
CA GLN A 163 -13.23 29.55 18.03
C GLN A 163 -13.33 30.64 16.96
N GLU A 164 -14.31 30.53 16.05
CA GLU A 164 -14.79 31.70 15.32
C GLU A 164 -15.47 32.63 16.34
N VAL A 165 -14.95 33.84 16.46
CA VAL A 165 -15.66 34.96 17.08
C VAL A 165 -16.09 35.90 15.95
N ALA A 166 -17.40 36.18 15.99
CA ALA A 166 -18.19 36.97 15.05
C ALA A 166 -17.75 38.44 14.93
#